data_AF-A0A355V4N9-F1
#
_entry.id   AF-A0A355V4N9-F1
#
_cell.length_a   1.000
_cell.length_b   1.000
_cell.length_c   1.000
_cell.angle_alpha   90.00
_cell.angle_beta   90.00
_cell.angle_gamma   90.00
#
_symmetry.space_group_name_H-M   'P 1'
#
loop_
_entity.id
_entity.type
_entity.pdbx_description
1 polymer ?
#
loop_
_entity_poly.entity_id
_entity_poly.type
_entity_poly.pdbx_seq_one_letter_code
_entity_poly.pdbx_strand_id
1 'polypeptide(L)'
;MVIMIKRTAAALKPDLRAHGESQKLPRQLAHAVLALVCAIGINSCQYSSSQSTVDEPSAELRVLASRYRIDFDTPLNSDAGWAAAENQSAELFYDYPFRLRVQTVAETAPDHGHELRLQYRRGNGQWLPVGMAEFPYPAFATPMVSTLSATAYQAGEETERLLGDPELEWDEAIALSATAVTPVWRTTGDALEWEWPLVIRRFSDGPSFAEDEERFEFRLVDGMGLVLGGRQPAPVILRARAGHLGGT
;
A
#
# COMPACT_ATOMS: atom_id res chain seq x y z
N MET A 1 -14.56 24.43 35.62
CA MET A 1 -13.43 25.35 35.87
C MET A 1 -12.72 25.54 34.54
N VAL A 2 -12.94 26.69 33.91
CA VAL A 2 -12.49 27.01 32.54
C VAL A 2 -11.20 27.80 32.64
N ILE A 3 -10.14 27.39 31.94
CA ILE A 3 -8.89 28.14 31.84
C ILE A 3 -8.64 28.44 30.36
N MET A 4 -8.96 29.67 29.96
CA MET A 4 -8.48 30.32 28.72
C MET A 4 -7.11 30.95 29.01
N ILE A 5 -6.12 30.74 28.13
CA ILE A 5 -4.95 31.63 28.04
C ILE A 5 -4.66 31.98 26.57
N LYS A 6 -4.34 33.26 26.39
CA LYS A 6 -4.37 34.15 25.23
C LYS A 6 -3.40 33.81 24.08
N ARG A 7 -3.83 34.12 22.85
CA ARG A 7 -3.00 34.33 21.64
C ARG A 7 -2.45 35.76 21.62
N THR A 8 -1.21 35.93 21.17
CA THR A 8 -0.64 37.24 20.81
C THR A 8 -0.01 37.13 19.41
N ALA A 9 -0.46 37.99 18.50
CA ALA A 9 0.05 38.14 17.14
C ALA A 9 0.91 39.42 17.07
N ALA A 10 1.99 39.39 16.29
CA ALA A 10 2.66 40.60 15.81
C ALA A 10 3.13 40.38 14.37
N ALA A 11 2.70 41.28 13.50
CA ALA A 11 3.01 41.35 12.09
C ALA A 11 4.15 42.35 11.85
N LEU A 12 5.00 42.08 10.86
CA LEU A 12 5.77 43.14 10.18
C LEU A 12 5.84 42.83 8.68
N LYS A 13 5.50 43.85 7.88
CA LYS A 13 5.49 43.90 6.42
C LYS A 13 6.60 44.88 5.93
N PRO A 14 6.87 44.97 4.61
CA PRO A 14 8.22 45.04 4.03
C PRO A 14 8.67 46.46 3.70
N ASP A 15 9.95 46.61 3.38
CA ASP A 15 10.52 47.84 2.82
C ASP A 15 11.11 47.59 1.43
N LEU A 16 10.82 48.52 0.52
CA LEU A 16 11.02 48.42 -0.92
C LEU A 16 11.56 49.79 -1.34
N ARG A 17 12.83 49.89 -1.74
CA ARG A 17 13.36 51.09 -2.40
C ARG A 17 14.48 50.78 -3.40
N ALA A 18 14.28 51.34 -4.59
CA ALA A 18 15.14 51.29 -5.76
C ALA A 18 16.15 52.46 -5.78
N HIS A 19 17.20 52.31 -6.60
CA HIS A 19 17.94 53.31 -7.41
C HIS A 19 19.21 52.57 -7.90
N GLY A 20 19.62 52.53 -9.16
CA GLY A 20 19.57 53.52 -10.23
C GLY A 20 21.00 54.01 -10.48
N GLU A 21 21.62 53.65 -11.61
CA GLU A 21 22.48 54.50 -12.47
C GLU A 21 23.44 53.70 -13.37
N SER A 22 23.65 54.26 -14.56
CA SER A 22 24.40 53.71 -15.70
C SER A 22 25.58 54.64 -15.98
N GLN A 23 26.80 54.13 -16.21
CA GLN A 23 27.87 54.86 -16.91
C GLN A 23 28.79 53.93 -17.72
N LYS A 24 29.46 54.54 -18.72
CA LYS A 24 29.92 54.03 -20.02
C LYS A 24 31.42 53.64 -20.11
N LEU A 25 31.72 52.72 -21.06
CA LEU A 25 32.89 52.62 -21.99
C LEU A 25 34.32 52.38 -21.40
N PRO A 26 35.37 52.02 -22.20
CA PRO A 26 35.48 51.17 -23.41
C PRO A 26 36.68 50.17 -23.39
N ARG A 27 36.75 49.33 -24.45
CA ARG A 27 37.87 48.55 -25.03
C ARG A 27 39.30 48.82 -24.49
N GLN A 28 40.07 47.77 -24.18
CA GLN A 28 41.16 47.22 -25.02
C GLN A 28 42.00 46.11 -24.32
N LEU A 29 42.33 45.08 -25.12
CA LEU A 29 43.56 44.26 -25.14
C LEU A 29 44.02 43.52 -23.87
N ALA A 30 43.95 42.18 -23.90
CA ALA A 30 45.16 41.34 -23.94
C ALA A 30 44.78 39.87 -24.16
N HIS A 31 45.41 39.27 -25.17
CA HIS A 31 45.34 37.85 -25.46
C HIS A 31 46.18 37.07 -24.43
N ALA A 32 45.56 36.10 -23.75
CA ALA A 32 46.22 34.96 -23.11
C ALA A 32 45.24 33.79 -23.19
N VAL A 33 45.38 32.93 -24.20
CA VAL A 33 46.06 31.63 -24.12
C VAL A 33 45.40 30.68 -23.10
N LEU A 34 44.53 29.83 -23.66
CA LEU A 34 44.53 28.37 -23.52
C LEU A 34 44.09 27.76 -22.17
N ALA A 35 42.81 27.40 -22.14
CA ALA A 35 42.23 26.14 -21.66
C ALA A 35 42.70 25.59 -20.30
N LEU A 36 41.98 25.96 -19.24
CA LEU A 36 41.77 25.09 -18.09
C LEU A 36 40.36 24.48 -18.20
N VAL A 37 40.30 23.20 -18.58
CA VAL A 37 39.07 22.40 -18.56
C VAL A 37 38.59 22.30 -17.12
N CYS A 38 37.45 22.93 -16.82
CA CYS A 38 36.70 22.73 -15.59
C CYS A 38 36.13 21.30 -15.58
N ALA A 39 36.85 20.37 -14.97
CA ALA A 39 36.25 19.15 -14.43
C ALA A 39 35.61 19.48 -13.08
N ILE A 40 34.48 20.20 -13.10
CA ILE A 40 33.60 20.25 -11.92
C ILE A 40 32.86 18.91 -11.93
N GLY A 41 33.42 17.95 -11.20
CA GLY A 41 32.76 16.70 -10.87
C GLY A 41 31.46 17.01 -10.17
N ILE A 42 30.36 16.84 -10.89
CA ILE A 42 29.02 16.76 -10.32
C ILE A 42 29.05 15.52 -9.43
N ASN A 43 29.32 15.70 -8.14
CA ASN A 43 29.04 14.71 -7.11
C ASN A 43 27.51 14.56 -7.04
N SER A 44 27.01 13.85 -8.04
CA SER A 44 25.72 13.21 -7.99
C SER A 44 25.87 12.19 -6.87
N CYS A 45 25.39 12.51 -5.67
CA CYS A 45 25.04 11.48 -4.71
C CYS A 45 23.93 10.67 -5.36
N GLN A 46 24.32 9.73 -6.22
CA GLN A 46 23.50 8.60 -6.59
C GLN A 46 23.26 7.87 -5.29
N TYR A 47 22.11 8.14 -4.68
CA TYR A 47 21.53 7.23 -3.71
C TYR A 47 21.19 5.97 -4.51
N SER A 48 22.19 5.11 -4.69
CA SER A 48 21.98 3.74 -5.13
C SER A 48 21.19 3.07 -4.02
N SER A 49 19.87 3.17 -4.09
CA SER A 49 19.00 2.18 -3.48
C SER A 49 19.27 0.88 -4.24
N SER A 50 20.27 0.14 -3.77
CA SER A 50 20.43 -1.27 -4.07
C SER A 50 19.23 -2.01 -3.46
N GLN A 51 18.05 -1.88 -4.06
CA GLN A 51 16.96 -2.81 -3.82
C GLN A 51 17.41 -4.11 -4.45
N SER A 52 17.93 -5.01 -3.62
CA SER A 52 18.15 -6.41 -3.99
C SER A 52 16.82 -6.98 -4.48
N THR A 53 16.70 -7.16 -5.80
CA THR A 53 15.57 -7.76 -6.50
C THR A 53 15.60 -9.29 -6.38
N VAL A 54 15.70 -9.81 -5.16
CA VAL A 54 15.54 -11.24 -4.95
C VAL A 54 14.26 -11.42 -4.16
N ASP A 55 13.24 -11.95 -4.82
CA ASP A 55 12.01 -12.49 -4.21
C ASP A 55 12.37 -13.73 -3.35
N GLU A 56 13.38 -13.64 -2.48
CA GLU A 56 13.66 -14.68 -1.52
C GLU A 56 12.48 -14.74 -0.55
N PRO A 57 11.87 -15.92 -0.37
CA PRO A 57 10.79 -16.05 0.57
C PRO A 57 11.31 -15.87 2.00
N SER A 58 10.56 -15.16 2.82
CA SER A 58 10.69 -15.18 4.27
C SER A 58 10.62 -16.64 4.72
N ALA A 59 11.70 -17.13 5.32
CA ALA A 59 11.76 -18.50 5.82
C ALA A 59 10.84 -18.72 7.02
N GLU A 60 10.46 -17.65 7.71
CA GLU A 60 9.79 -17.68 9.00
C GLU A 60 8.26 -17.65 8.88
N LEU A 61 7.74 -17.03 7.82
CA LEU A 61 6.31 -16.77 7.64
C LEU A 61 5.80 -17.42 6.36
N ARG A 62 4.67 -18.13 6.47
CA ARG A 62 4.02 -18.79 5.35
C ARG A 62 2.54 -18.44 5.25
N VAL A 63 2.06 -18.28 4.02
CA VAL A 63 0.63 -18.25 3.72
C VAL A 63 0.12 -19.68 3.52
N LEU A 64 -0.94 -20.03 4.25
CA LEU A 64 -1.56 -21.35 4.20
C LEU A 64 -2.80 -21.36 3.31
N ALA A 65 -3.67 -20.36 3.49
CA ALA A 65 -4.93 -20.24 2.79
C ALA A 65 -5.31 -18.78 2.56
N SER A 66 -6.18 -18.55 1.58
CA SER A 66 -6.72 -17.23 1.27
C SER A 66 -8.11 -17.34 0.66
N ARG A 67 -8.93 -16.30 0.85
CA ARG A 67 -10.25 -16.22 0.23
C ARG A 67 -10.71 -14.77 0.07
N TYR A 68 -11.43 -14.52 -1.01
CA TYR A 68 -12.04 -13.22 -1.28
C TYR A 68 -13.51 -13.21 -0.88
N ARG A 69 -13.93 -12.17 -0.16
CA ARG A 69 -15.33 -11.94 0.21
C ARG A 69 -15.87 -10.74 -0.56
N ILE A 70 -16.86 -10.98 -1.41
CA ILE A 70 -17.48 -9.94 -2.25
C ILE A 70 -18.59 -9.19 -1.51
N ASP A 71 -19.28 -9.86 -0.59
CA ASP A 71 -20.28 -9.18 0.26
C ASP A 71 -19.56 -8.44 1.38
N PHE A 72 -19.28 -7.16 1.11
CA PHE A 72 -18.47 -6.30 1.98
C PHE A 72 -19.06 -6.14 3.38
N ASP A 73 -20.39 -6.06 3.50
CA ASP A 73 -21.08 -5.80 4.77
C ASP A 73 -21.36 -7.05 5.62
N THR A 74 -20.97 -8.24 5.16
CA THR A 74 -21.13 -9.49 5.93
C THR A 74 -20.34 -9.42 7.26
N PRO A 75 -20.88 -9.84 8.42
CA PRO A 75 -20.13 -9.80 9.68
C PRO A 75 -18.77 -10.52 9.59
N LEU A 76 -17.75 -10.03 10.31
CA LEU A 76 -16.36 -10.50 10.21
C LEU A 76 -16.24 -12.04 10.20
N ASN A 77 -16.80 -12.69 11.22
CA ASN A 77 -16.67 -14.13 11.43
C ASN A 77 -17.79 -14.98 10.81
N SER A 78 -18.61 -14.40 9.93
CA SER A 78 -19.61 -15.17 9.18
C SER A 78 -18.96 -15.92 8.01
N ASP A 79 -19.18 -17.24 7.93
CA ASP A 79 -18.79 -18.07 6.77
C ASP A 79 -19.76 -17.89 5.58
N ALA A 80 -19.88 -16.66 5.08
CA ALA A 80 -20.77 -16.31 3.98
C ALA A 80 -20.20 -15.18 3.12
N GLY A 81 -20.82 -14.95 1.95
CA GLY A 81 -20.49 -13.82 1.07
C GLY A 81 -19.17 -13.94 0.31
N TRP A 82 -18.63 -15.16 0.22
CA TRP A 82 -17.39 -15.45 -0.49
C TRP A 82 -17.56 -15.39 -2.00
N ALA A 83 -16.59 -14.79 -2.67
CA ALA A 83 -16.57 -14.66 -4.13
C ALA A 83 -16.18 -15.97 -4.84
N ALA A 84 -15.44 -16.83 -4.16
CA ALA A 84 -14.98 -18.12 -4.66
C ALA A 84 -14.75 -19.11 -3.50
N ALA A 85 -14.42 -20.36 -3.84
CA ALA A 85 -13.88 -21.31 -2.87
C ALA A 85 -12.50 -20.85 -2.37
N GLU A 86 -12.06 -21.39 -1.24
CA GLU A 86 -10.73 -21.13 -0.69
C GLU A 86 -9.64 -21.42 -1.73
N ASN A 87 -8.63 -20.54 -1.79
CA ASN A 87 -7.45 -20.69 -2.64
C ASN A 87 -7.75 -20.75 -4.15
N GLN A 88 -8.93 -20.29 -4.55
CA GLN A 88 -9.35 -20.18 -5.95
C GLN A 88 -9.42 -18.73 -6.40
N SER A 89 -9.20 -18.53 -7.70
CA SER A 89 -9.39 -17.23 -8.33
C SER A 89 -10.85 -16.78 -8.21
N ALA A 90 -11.07 -15.47 -8.09
CA ALA A 90 -12.40 -14.88 -8.05
C ALA A 90 -12.56 -13.83 -9.16
N GLU A 91 -13.78 -13.67 -9.65
CA GLU A 91 -14.16 -12.48 -10.42
C GLU A 91 -14.66 -11.41 -9.45
N LEU A 92 -14.13 -10.19 -9.57
CA LEU A 92 -14.49 -9.03 -8.76
C LEU A 92 -14.86 -7.85 -9.66
N PHE A 93 -15.42 -6.78 -9.07
CA PHE A 93 -15.79 -5.58 -9.81
C PHE A 93 -14.90 -4.40 -9.44
N TYR A 94 -14.52 -3.61 -10.45
CA TYR A 94 -13.87 -2.33 -10.19
C TYR A 94 -14.77 -1.40 -9.38
N ASP A 95 -14.12 -0.59 -8.54
CA ASP A 95 -14.77 0.43 -7.70
C ASP A 95 -15.87 -0.15 -6.80
N TYR A 96 -15.76 -1.45 -6.48
CA TYR A 96 -16.63 -2.15 -5.55
C TYR A 96 -15.80 -2.70 -4.40
N PRO A 97 -16.09 -2.33 -3.14
CA PRO A 97 -15.40 -2.86 -1.98
C PRO A 97 -15.53 -4.38 -1.86
N PHE A 98 -14.45 -5.03 -1.46
CA PHE A 98 -14.41 -6.45 -1.13
C PHE A 98 -13.45 -6.65 0.06
N ARG A 99 -13.33 -7.89 0.55
CA ARG A 99 -12.34 -8.24 1.58
C ARG A 99 -11.47 -9.40 1.15
N LEU A 100 -10.20 -9.34 1.54
CA LEU A 100 -9.25 -10.44 1.40
C LEU A 100 -8.96 -10.99 2.79
N ARG A 101 -9.34 -12.25 3.03
CA ARG A 101 -8.97 -12.98 4.24
C ARG A 101 -7.82 -13.93 3.93
N VAL A 102 -6.81 -13.96 4.79
CA VAL A 102 -5.60 -14.76 4.60
C VAL A 102 -5.23 -15.45 5.90
N GLN A 103 -4.93 -16.75 5.83
CA GLN A 103 -4.37 -17.52 6.92
C GLN A 103 -2.86 -17.62 6.77
N THR A 104 -2.15 -17.30 7.85
CA THR A 104 -0.68 -17.36 7.91
C THR A 104 -0.22 -18.15 9.11
N VAL A 105 1.00 -18.68 9.06
CA VAL A 105 1.69 -19.27 10.21
C VAL A 105 3.11 -18.72 10.29
N ALA A 106 3.59 -18.53 11.53
CA ALA A 106 4.97 -18.20 11.83
C ALA A 106 5.68 -19.42 12.44
N GLU A 107 6.85 -19.79 11.93
CA GLU A 107 7.64 -20.90 12.46
C GLU A 107 8.53 -20.49 13.63
N THR A 108 9.04 -19.25 13.59
CA THR A 108 9.95 -18.69 14.60
C THR A 108 9.66 -17.20 14.76
N ALA A 109 9.76 -16.64 15.97
CA ALA A 109 9.57 -15.21 16.19
C ALA A 109 10.91 -14.47 16.30
N PRO A 110 11.20 -13.49 15.42
CA PRO A 110 12.38 -12.67 15.55
C PRO A 110 12.24 -11.68 16.72
N ASP A 111 13.35 -11.09 17.15
CA ASP A 111 13.37 -10.16 18.29
C ASP A 111 12.48 -8.93 18.09
N HIS A 112 12.21 -8.53 16.85
CA HIS A 112 11.33 -7.40 16.52
C HIS A 112 9.86 -7.81 16.32
N GLY A 113 9.54 -9.10 16.42
CA GLY A 113 8.23 -9.65 16.09
C GLY A 113 7.94 -9.65 14.59
N HIS A 114 6.76 -10.13 14.24
CA HIS A 114 6.29 -10.21 12.86
C HIS A 114 5.39 -9.04 12.50
N GLU A 115 5.41 -8.68 11.22
CA GLU A 115 4.51 -7.70 10.61
C GLU A 115 4.18 -8.18 9.20
N LEU A 116 2.93 -8.05 8.74
CA LEU A 116 2.54 -8.32 7.36
C LEU A 116 2.20 -7.02 6.66
N ARG A 117 2.59 -6.93 5.38
CA ARG A 117 2.20 -5.87 4.47
C ARG A 117 1.64 -6.46 3.20
N LEU A 118 0.54 -5.89 2.72
CA LEU A 118 -0.08 -6.31 1.47
C LEU A 118 0.56 -5.61 0.27
N GLN A 119 0.91 -6.39 -0.75
CA GLN A 119 1.33 -5.91 -2.06
C GLN A 119 0.40 -6.43 -3.14
N TYR A 120 0.34 -5.71 -4.25
CA TYR A 120 -0.39 -6.13 -5.43
C TYR A 120 0.45 -5.92 -6.70
N ARG A 121 0.14 -6.67 -7.75
CA ARG A 121 0.58 -6.34 -9.10
C ARG A 121 -0.57 -6.50 -10.08
N ARG A 122 -0.43 -5.82 -11.21
CA ARG A 122 -1.37 -5.86 -12.32
C ARG A 122 -0.72 -6.60 -13.49
N GLY A 123 -1.32 -7.69 -13.92
CA GLY A 123 -0.70 -8.62 -14.88
C GLY A 123 0.73 -9.00 -14.45
N ASN A 124 1.68 -8.87 -15.37
CA ASN A 124 3.11 -9.12 -15.12
C ASN A 124 3.87 -7.84 -14.68
N GLY A 125 3.17 -6.84 -14.17
CA GLY A 125 3.75 -5.58 -13.71
C GLY A 125 4.59 -5.73 -12.43
N GLN A 126 5.13 -4.60 -11.98
CA GLN A 126 5.84 -4.54 -10.71
C GLN A 126 4.90 -4.73 -9.53
N TRP A 127 5.42 -5.33 -8.46
CA TRP A 127 4.74 -5.37 -7.17
C TRP A 127 4.77 -3.99 -6.53
N LEU A 128 3.58 -3.50 -6.18
CA LEU A 128 3.37 -2.22 -5.55
C LEU A 128 2.76 -2.45 -4.16
N PRO A 129 3.10 -1.63 -3.15
CA PRO A 129 2.41 -1.66 -1.88
C PRO A 129 0.93 -1.28 -2.07
N VAL A 130 0.04 -1.96 -1.37
CA VAL A 130 -1.35 -1.50 -1.27
C VAL A 130 -1.36 -0.19 -0.49
N GLY A 131 -1.95 0.85 -1.09
CA GLY A 131 -2.06 2.16 -0.46
C GLY A 131 -3.22 2.23 0.52
N MET A 132 -3.32 3.35 1.23
CA MET A 132 -4.51 3.73 1.99
C MET A 132 -5.17 4.89 1.26
N ALA A 133 -6.46 4.76 0.95
CA ALA A 133 -7.26 5.87 0.45
C ALA A 133 -8.73 5.61 0.74
N GLU A 134 -9.38 6.56 1.41
CA GLU A 134 -10.83 6.50 1.64
C GLU A 134 -11.60 6.44 0.31
N PHE A 135 -12.69 5.68 0.31
CA PHE A 135 -13.57 5.53 -0.84
C PHE A 135 -15.00 5.96 -0.46
N PRO A 136 -15.72 6.70 -1.31
CA PRO A 136 -15.37 7.06 -2.69
C PRO A 136 -14.41 8.26 -2.86
N TYR A 137 -14.07 9.02 -1.82
CA TYR A 137 -13.41 10.33 -1.99
C TYR A 137 -12.04 10.48 -1.31
N PRO A 138 -10.94 10.46 -2.08
CA PRO A 138 -9.68 11.11 -1.67
C PRO A 138 -9.59 12.52 -2.25
N ALA A 139 -8.98 13.45 -1.52
CA ALA A 139 -8.73 14.82 -1.98
C ALA A 139 -7.54 14.93 -2.96
N PHE A 140 -6.67 13.91 -3.04
CA PHE A 140 -5.46 13.87 -3.86
C PHE A 140 -5.07 12.41 -4.16
N ALA A 141 -4.48 12.15 -5.34
CA ALA A 141 -3.74 10.95 -5.74
C ALA A 141 -4.28 9.61 -5.18
N THR A 142 -5.21 8.97 -5.88
CA THR A 142 -5.82 7.72 -5.43
C THR A 142 -5.07 6.49 -5.97
N PRO A 143 -4.52 5.61 -5.12
CA PRO A 143 -3.84 4.42 -5.60
C PRO A 143 -4.84 3.44 -6.22
N MET A 144 -4.37 2.66 -7.19
CA MET A 144 -5.20 1.69 -7.91
C MET A 144 -5.78 0.63 -6.99
N VAL A 145 -5.03 0.20 -5.98
CA VAL A 145 -5.54 -0.70 -4.92
C VAL A 145 -5.35 -0.01 -3.58
N SER A 146 -6.44 0.08 -2.83
CA SER A 146 -6.50 0.82 -1.56
C SER A 146 -7.17 0.00 -0.48
N THR A 147 -6.70 0.13 0.76
CA THR A 147 -7.48 -0.28 1.93
C THR A 147 -8.54 0.75 2.29
N LEU A 148 -9.63 0.27 2.89
CA LEU A 148 -10.81 1.06 3.27
C LEU A 148 -11.12 0.96 4.76
N SER A 149 -11.95 1.86 5.26
CA SER A 149 -12.65 1.64 6.52
C SER A 149 -13.75 0.57 6.34
N ALA A 150 -13.74 -0.47 7.16
CA ALA A 150 -14.80 -1.47 7.20
C ALA A 150 -15.97 -1.01 8.09
N THR A 151 -17.20 -1.21 7.63
CA THR A 151 -18.45 -0.96 8.38
C THR A 151 -18.95 -2.22 9.10
N ALA A 152 -18.55 -3.39 8.63
CA ALA A 152 -19.03 -4.69 9.12
C ALA A 152 -18.37 -5.15 10.44
N TYR A 153 -17.27 -4.51 10.85
CA TYR A 153 -16.48 -4.86 12.02
C TYR A 153 -15.61 -3.68 12.47
N GLN A 154 -15.08 -3.76 13.69
CA GLN A 154 -14.15 -2.75 14.22
C GLN A 154 -12.69 -3.08 13.88
N ALA A 155 -11.86 -2.05 13.70
CA ALA A 155 -10.42 -2.26 13.59
C ALA A 155 -9.90 -2.98 14.85
N GLY A 156 -9.20 -4.10 14.69
CA GLY A 156 -8.71 -4.88 15.83
C GLY A 156 -9.69 -5.93 16.35
N GLU A 157 -10.88 -6.09 15.76
CA GLU A 157 -11.81 -7.15 16.12
C GLU A 157 -11.20 -8.53 15.82
N GLU A 158 -11.32 -9.45 16.77
CA GLU A 158 -10.72 -10.79 16.73
C GLU A 158 -11.32 -11.63 15.59
N THR A 159 -10.44 -12.27 14.82
CA THR A 159 -10.85 -13.21 13.80
C THR A 159 -11.14 -14.57 14.41
N GLU A 160 -12.12 -15.28 13.88
CA GLU A 160 -12.32 -16.72 14.09
C GLU A 160 -11.75 -17.52 12.93
N ARG A 161 -11.57 -18.83 13.12
CA ARG A 161 -11.10 -19.71 12.05
C ARG A 161 -12.19 -19.91 10.99
N LEU A 162 -11.93 -19.43 9.77
CA LEU A 162 -12.79 -19.61 8.59
C LEU A 162 -12.06 -20.25 7.39
N LEU A 163 -10.73 -20.37 7.47
CA LEU A 163 -9.88 -20.85 6.40
C LEU A 163 -9.02 -22.05 6.85
N GLY A 164 -8.54 -22.80 5.87
CA GLY A 164 -7.51 -23.81 6.04
C GLY A 164 -7.98 -25.11 6.68
N ASP A 165 -7.01 -25.87 7.17
CA ASP A 165 -7.22 -27.17 7.76
C ASP A 165 -7.86 -27.07 9.16
N PRO A 166 -9.01 -27.72 9.42
CA PRO A 166 -9.61 -27.73 10.76
C PRO A 166 -8.76 -28.45 11.82
N GLU A 167 -7.76 -29.24 11.44
CA GLU A 167 -6.88 -29.95 12.36
C GLU A 167 -5.64 -29.14 12.75
N LEU A 168 -5.35 -28.03 12.07
CA LEU A 168 -4.20 -27.19 12.41
C LEU A 168 -4.46 -26.44 13.72
N GLU A 169 -3.45 -26.30 14.57
CA GLU A 169 -3.52 -25.42 15.73
C GLU A 169 -3.68 -23.97 15.29
N TRP A 170 -4.41 -23.18 16.07
CA TRP A 170 -4.85 -21.85 15.68
C TRP A 170 -4.95 -20.94 16.88
N ASP A 171 -4.72 -19.66 16.64
CA ASP A 171 -4.93 -18.59 17.59
C ASP A 171 -5.59 -17.39 16.88
N GLU A 172 -6.20 -16.51 17.67
CA GLU A 172 -6.85 -15.33 17.15
C GLU A 172 -5.84 -14.33 16.58
N ALA A 173 -6.18 -13.77 15.44
CA ALA A 173 -5.57 -12.55 14.95
C ALA A 173 -6.67 -11.48 14.88
N ILE A 174 -6.48 -10.46 14.07
CA ILE A 174 -7.41 -9.33 14.02
C ILE A 174 -7.79 -8.96 12.60
N ALA A 175 -8.96 -8.34 12.48
CA ALA A 175 -9.38 -7.67 11.27
C ALA A 175 -8.75 -6.27 11.15
N LEU A 176 -8.32 -5.94 9.95
CA LEU A 176 -7.70 -4.65 9.62
C LEU A 176 -8.77 -3.72 9.07
N SER A 177 -8.64 -2.42 9.34
CA SER A 177 -9.51 -1.38 8.80
C SER A 177 -8.70 -0.10 8.63
N ALA A 178 -8.81 0.53 7.46
CA ALA A 178 -8.02 1.69 7.05
C ALA A 178 -6.49 1.53 7.22
N THR A 179 -5.96 0.31 7.13
CA THR A 179 -4.52 0.02 7.19
C THR A 179 -4.17 -1.17 6.31
N ALA A 180 -3.01 -1.12 5.64
CA ALA A 180 -2.46 -2.21 4.83
C ALA A 180 -1.42 -3.06 5.59
N VAL A 181 -1.16 -2.71 6.85
CA VAL A 181 -0.13 -3.30 7.70
C VAL A 181 -0.75 -3.83 8.99
N THR A 182 -0.36 -5.03 9.41
CA THR A 182 -0.78 -5.60 10.69
C THR A 182 -0.06 -4.92 11.86
N PRO A 183 -0.60 -4.95 13.07
CA PRO A 183 0.21 -4.75 14.27
C PRO A 183 1.32 -5.79 14.33
N VAL A 184 2.33 -5.50 15.17
CA VAL A 184 3.40 -6.45 15.45
C VAL A 184 2.88 -7.56 16.36
N TRP A 185 3.12 -8.83 15.99
CA TRP A 185 2.81 -9.99 16.83
C TRP A 185 4.01 -10.93 17.01
N ARG A 186 3.93 -11.88 17.94
CA ARG A 186 5.02 -12.83 18.26
C ARG A 186 4.60 -14.28 18.39
N THR A 187 3.31 -14.59 18.21
CA THR A 187 2.80 -15.97 18.21
C THR A 187 3.46 -16.78 17.10
N THR A 188 3.83 -18.02 17.41
CA THR A 188 4.47 -18.99 16.51
C THR A 188 3.82 -20.35 16.65
N GLY A 189 3.84 -21.17 15.61
CA GLY A 189 3.28 -22.52 15.60
C GLY A 189 1.78 -22.57 15.28
N ASP A 190 1.03 -21.57 15.71
CA ASP A 190 -0.41 -21.46 15.46
C ASP A 190 -0.71 -20.72 14.15
N ALA A 191 -1.75 -21.16 13.46
CA ALA A 191 -2.31 -20.45 12.33
C ALA A 191 -3.12 -19.24 12.79
N LEU A 192 -2.94 -18.12 12.11
CA LEU A 192 -3.61 -16.84 12.34
C LEU A 192 -4.37 -16.41 11.10
N GLU A 193 -5.54 -15.78 11.26
CA GLU A 193 -6.31 -15.23 10.14
C GLU A 193 -6.40 -13.71 10.17
N TRP A 194 -6.08 -13.07 9.05
CA TRP A 194 -6.11 -11.63 8.87
C TRP A 194 -7.10 -11.26 7.78
N GLU A 195 -7.85 -10.16 7.95
CA GLU A 195 -8.82 -9.69 6.96
C GLU A 195 -8.59 -8.22 6.59
N TRP A 196 -8.37 -7.94 5.31
CA TRP A 196 -8.23 -6.58 4.76
C TRP A 196 -9.45 -6.18 3.94
N PRO A 197 -10.04 -4.99 4.18
CA PRO A 197 -11.04 -4.37 3.33
C PRO A 197 -10.34 -3.60 2.21
N LEU A 198 -10.71 -3.89 0.97
CA LEU A 198 -10.00 -3.45 -0.22
C LEU A 198 -10.98 -2.90 -1.27
N VAL A 199 -10.45 -2.02 -2.12
CA VAL A 199 -11.06 -1.66 -3.40
C VAL A 199 -9.98 -1.60 -4.47
N ILE A 200 -10.32 -2.06 -5.67
CA ILE A 200 -9.51 -1.89 -6.88
C ILE A 200 -10.23 -0.90 -7.77
N ARG A 201 -9.58 0.23 -8.05
CA ARG A 201 -10.14 1.32 -8.85
C ARG A 201 -9.93 1.08 -10.32
N ARG A 202 -10.94 1.36 -11.16
CA ARG A 202 -10.75 1.33 -12.62
C ARG A 202 -9.92 2.52 -13.11
N PHE A 203 -10.12 3.66 -12.46
CA PHE A 203 -9.43 4.92 -12.73
C PHE A 203 -8.66 5.30 -11.47
N SER A 204 -7.35 5.47 -11.62
CA SER A 204 -6.45 5.95 -10.57
C SER A 204 -5.69 7.16 -11.09
N ASP A 205 -5.28 8.06 -10.20
CA ASP A 205 -4.64 9.31 -10.62
C ASP A 205 -3.40 9.09 -11.50
N GLY A 206 -3.29 9.87 -12.58
CA GLY A 206 -2.32 9.71 -13.66
C GLY A 206 -2.94 9.11 -14.93
N PRO A 207 -2.13 8.71 -15.94
CA PRO A 207 -2.62 8.08 -17.17
C PRO A 207 -2.98 6.59 -16.99
N SER A 208 -3.32 6.16 -15.77
CA SER A 208 -3.50 4.74 -15.44
C SER A 208 -4.98 4.35 -15.47
N PHE A 209 -5.32 3.54 -16.49
CA PHE A 209 -6.62 2.91 -16.68
C PHE A 209 -6.47 1.39 -16.57
N ALA A 210 -7.43 0.75 -15.92
CA ALA A 210 -7.53 -0.70 -15.83
C ALA A 210 -8.58 -1.23 -16.83
N GLU A 211 -8.17 -2.17 -17.67
CA GLU A 211 -8.99 -2.75 -18.74
C GLU A 211 -9.98 -3.77 -18.17
N ASP A 212 -11.02 -4.11 -18.93
CA ASP A 212 -11.91 -5.20 -18.52
C ASP A 212 -11.17 -6.55 -18.57
N GLU A 213 -11.57 -7.48 -17.69
CA GLU A 213 -10.95 -8.80 -17.52
C GLU A 213 -9.47 -8.76 -17.11
N GLU A 214 -9.03 -7.66 -16.50
CA GLU A 214 -7.64 -7.53 -16.06
C GLU A 214 -7.36 -8.36 -14.80
N ARG A 215 -6.19 -9.01 -14.82
CA ARG A 215 -5.72 -9.85 -13.73
C ARG A 215 -4.96 -9.01 -12.69
N PHE A 216 -5.38 -9.11 -11.44
CA PHE A 216 -4.63 -8.61 -10.29
C PHE A 216 -4.16 -9.78 -9.42
N GLU A 217 -2.95 -9.64 -8.90
CA GLU A 217 -2.36 -10.60 -7.98
C GLU A 217 -2.01 -9.90 -6.68
N PHE A 218 -2.19 -10.61 -5.58
CA PHE A 218 -1.84 -10.16 -4.24
C PHE A 218 -0.75 -11.04 -3.67
N ARG A 219 0.12 -10.45 -2.85
CA ARG A 219 1.08 -11.20 -2.03
C ARG A 219 1.25 -10.51 -0.69
N LEU A 220 1.65 -11.29 0.30
CA LEU A 220 2.09 -10.76 1.58
C LEU A 220 3.61 -10.68 1.61
N VAL A 221 4.11 -9.61 2.19
CA VAL A 221 5.52 -9.47 2.56
C VAL A 221 5.64 -9.20 4.05
N ASP A 222 6.77 -9.54 4.65
CA ASP A 222 7.04 -9.24 6.06
C ASP A 222 7.44 -7.76 6.28
N GLY A 223 7.73 -7.38 7.53
CA GLY A 223 8.19 -6.04 7.89
C GLY A 223 9.50 -5.60 7.22
N MET A 224 10.30 -6.55 6.71
CA MET A 224 11.53 -6.31 5.96
C MET A 224 11.30 -6.29 4.44
N GLY A 225 10.10 -6.62 3.98
CA GLY A 225 9.73 -6.67 2.57
C GLY A 225 10.02 -8.00 1.88
N LEU A 226 10.37 -9.05 2.62
CA LEU A 226 10.54 -10.39 2.06
C LEU A 226 9.17 -11.05 1.83
N VAL A 227 9.02 -11.75 0.71
CA VAL A 227 7.74 -12.38 0.34
C VAL A 227 7.46 -13.54 1.28
N LEU A 228 6.24 -13.70 1.79
CA LEU A 228 5.94 -14.88 2.60
C LEU A 228 6.09 -16.18 1.77
N GLY A 229 6.53 -17.26 2.41
CA GLY A 229 6.51 -18.59 1.79
C GLY A 229 5.08 -19.13 1.61
N GLY A 230 4.96 -20.32 1.04
CA GLY A 230 3.67 -21.02 0.91
C GLY A 230 2.82 -20.54 -0.27
N ARG A 231 1.49 -20.68 -0.13
CA ARG A 231 0.53 -20.40 -1.21
C ARG A 231 0.09 -18.94 -1.17
N GLN A 232 0.60 -18.13 -2.10
CA GLN A 232 0.14 -16.75 -2.23
C GLN A 232 -1.36 -16.68 -2.57
N PRO A 233 -2.04 -15.57 -2.20
CA PRO A 233 -3.43 -15.36 -2.58
C PRO A 233 -3.67 -15.59 -4.06
N ALA A 234 -4.74 -16.33 -4.36
CA ALA A 234 -5.11 -16.62 -5.75
C ALA A 234 -5.38 -15.30 -6.51
N PRO A 235 -5.09 -15.22 -7.81
CA PRO A 235 -5.35 -14.02 -8.60
C PRO A 235 -6.84 -13.71 -8.67
N VAL A 236 -7.17 -12.43 -8.88
CA VAL A 236 -8.53 -11.99 -9.16
C VAL A 236 -8.61 -11.44 -10.58
N ILE A 237 -9.76 -11.64 -11.23
CA ILE A 237 -10.08 -11.06 -12.54
C ILE A 237 -11.10 -9.96 -12.32
N LEU A 238 -10.80 -8.74 -12.77
CA LEU A 238 -11.65 -7.59 -12.53
C LEU A 238 -12.54 -7.31 -13.73
N ARG A 239 -13.80 -7.00 -13.45
CA ARG A 239 -14.77 -6.58 -14.46
C ARG A 239 -15.31 -5.19 -14.18
N ALA A 240 -15.52 -4.41 -15.22
CA ALA A 240 -16.31 -3.21 -15.18
C ALA A 240 -17.80 -3.57 -15.23
N ARG A 241 -18.61 -3.01 -14.32
CA ARG A 241 -20.07 -3.16 -14.41
C ARG A 241 -20.59 -2.44 -15.64
N ALA A 242 -21.67 -2.96 -16.24
CA ALA A 242 -22.36 -2.28 -17.33
C ALA A 242 -22.76 -0.85 -16.91
N GLY A 243 -22.40 0.16 -17.72
CA GLY A 243 -22.64 1.57 -17.40
C GLY A 243 -21.60 2.22 -16.48
N HIS A 244 -20.58 1.48 -16.02
CA HIS A 244 -19.50 2.02 -15.20
C HIS A 244 -18.47 2.76 -16.04
N LEU A 245 -18.71 4.04 -16.31
CA LEU A 245 -17.84 4.90 -17.12
C LEU A 245 -16.66 5.51 -16.34
N GLY A 246 -16.60 5.30 -15.02
CA GLY A 246 -15.54 5.83 -14.16
C GLY A 246 -15.76 7.24 -13.67
N GLY A 247 -15.42 7.46 -12.39
CA GLY A 247 -15.23 8.78 -11.78
C GLY A 247 -16.52 9.57 -11.50
N THR A 248 -16.69 9.99 -10.25
CA THR A 248 -17.18 11.34 -9.95
C THR A 248 -16.03 12.12 -9.37
#